data_AF-A0A963BR32-F1
#
_entry.id   AF-A0A963BR32-F1
#
_cell.length_a   1.000
_cell.length_b   1.000
_cell.length_c   1.000
_cell.angle_alpha   90.00
_cell.angle_beta   90.00
_cell.angle_gamma   90.00
#
_symmetry.space_group_name_H-M   'P 1'
#
loop_
_entity.id
_entity.type
_entity.pdbx_description
1 polymer ?
#
loop_
_entity_poly.entity_id
_entity_poly.type
_entity_poly.pdbx_seq_one_letter_code
_entity_poly.pdbx_strand_id
1 'polypeptide(L)' 'EEVPEAESMWRGDCYVFDGRVAVGHGLKQAAYKLCHACGAPVAAERSEEGGGFVEGGCPACAAAGR' A
#
# COMPACT_ATOMS: atom_id res chain seq x y z
N GLU A 1 -3.49 12.58 14.78
CA GLU A 1 -2.14 13.00 15.20
C GLU A 1 -2.24 14.45 15.65
N GLU A 2 -1.51 14.83 16.70
CA GLU A 2 -1.54 16.19 17.27
C GLU A 2 -0.25 16.98 17.00
N VAL A 3 0.83 16.30 16.58
CA VAL A 3 2.10 16.93 16.21
C VAL A 3 1.99 17.48 14.78
N PRO A 4 2.35 18.76 14.53
CA PRO A 4 2.44 19.31 13.18
C PRO A 4 3.47 18.54 12.33
N GLU A 5 3.13 18.23 11.08
CA GLU A 5 4.00 17.47 10.17
C GLU A 5 5.41 18.09 10.01
N ALA A 6 5.49 19.43 9.97
CA ALA A 6 6.75 20.16 9.85
C ALA A 6 7.70 19.97 11.06
N GLU A 7 7.15 19.63 12.23
CA GLU A 7 7.89 19.39 13.47
C GLU A 7 8.10 17.89 13.75
N SER A 8 7.45 17.04 12.95
CA SER A 8 7.46 15.60 13.17
C SER A 8 8.80 14.97 12.78
N MET A 9 9.32 14.12 13.66
CA MET A 9 10.51 13.31 13.40
C MET A 9 10.18 12.01 12.67
N TRP A 10 8.90 11.65 12.56
CA TRP A 10 8.47 10.49 11.81
C TRP A 10 8.73 10.71 10.31
N ARG A 11 9.21 9.66 9.64
CA ARG A 11 9.48 9.61 8.20
C ARG A 11 8.77 8.42 7.58
N GLY A 12 8.23 8.61 6.38
CA GLY A 12 7.48 7.58 5.66
C GLY A 12 6.08 7.35 6.25
N ASP A 13 5.57 6.15 6.07
CA ASP A 13 4.23 5.75 6.50
C ASP A 13 4.26 4.75 7.67
N CYS A 14 3.16 4.62 8.40
CA CYS A 14 3.00 3.76 9.56
C CYS A 14 2.06 2.62 9.18
N TYR A 15 2.56 1.39 9.26
CA TYR A 15 1.77 0.21 8.96
C TYR A 15 0.63 0.04 9.97
N VAL A 16 -0.57 -0.22 9.46
CA VAL A 16 -1.76 -0.50 10.29
C VAL A 16 -2.31 -1.89 9.94
N PHE A 17 -2.75 -2.62 10.97
CA PHE A 17 -3.22 -4.01 10.83
C PHE A 17 -4.68 -4.08 10.38
N ASP A 18 -5.03 -3.28 9.38
CA ASP A 18 -6.34 -3.29 8.74
C ASP A 18 -6.22 -3.05 7.22
N GLY A 19 -7.35 -2.99 6.52
CA GLY A 19 -7.39 -2.88 5.06
C GLY A 19 -6.76 -1.61 4.47
N ARG A 20 -6.38 -0.62 5.28
CA ARG A 20 -5.73 0.61 4.82
C ARG A 20 -4.25 0.42 4.53
N VAL A 21 -3.64 -0.68 5.00
CA VAL A 21 -2.20 -0.99 4.90
C VAL A 21 -1.30 -0.05 5.69
N ALA A 22 -1.36 1.25 5.42
CA ALA A 22 -0.58 2.25 6.11
C ALA A 22 -1.28 3.62 6.16
N VAL A 23 -0.87 4.44 7.11
CA VAL A 23 -1.25 5.85 7.22
C VAL A 23 -0.01 6.73 7.27
N GLY A 24 -0.10 7.91 6.63
CA GLY A 24 0.92 8.95 6.73
C GLY A 24 0.59 9.99 7.80
N HIS A 25 1.25 11.14 7.73
CA HIS A 25 1.00 12.28 8.61
C HIS A 25 -0.48 12.69 8.62
N GLY A 26 -0.96 13.06 9.81
CA GLY A 26 -2.36 13.41 10.01
C GLY A 26 -3.30 12.20 9.91
N LEU A 27 -2.78 10.97 9.99
CA LEU A 27 -3.52 9.70 9.90
C LEU A 27 -4.26 9.52 8.57
N LYS A 28 -3.81 10.19 7.51
CA LYS A 28 -4.34 10.03 6.16
C LYS A 28 -3.90 8.67 5.62
N GLN A 29 -4.81 7.97 4.94
CA GLN A 29 -4.47 6.70 4.31
C GLN A 29 -3.35 6.91 3.27
N ALA A 30 -2.30 6.09 3.38
CA ALA A 30 -1.20 6.09 2.42
C ALA A 30 -1.61 5.41 1.12
N ALA A 31 -0.86 5.64 0.04
CA ALA A 31 -1.17 5.16 -1.31
C ALA A 31 -0.82 3.66 -1.53
N TYR A 32 -1.26 2.80 -0.62
CA TYR A 32 -1.09 1.35 -0.70
C TYR A 32 -2.43 0.62 -0.66
N LYS A 33 -2.49 -0.53 -1.34
CA LYS A 33 -3.58 -1.51 -1.28
C LYS A 33 -2.99 -2.89 -1.02
N LEU A 34 -3.79 -3.82 -0.51
CA LEU A 34 -3.38 -5.23 -0.42
C LEU A 34 -3.63 -5.91 -1.77
N CYS A 35 -2.64 -6.67 -2.25
CA CYS A 35 -2.86 -7.62 -3.32
C CYS A 35 -3.82 -8.72 -2.84
N HIS A 36 -4.94 -8.91 -3.52
CA HIS A 36 -5.93 -9.91 -3.14
C HIS A 36 -5.43 -11.35 -3.28
N ALA A 37 -4.53 -11.62 -4.23
CA ALA A 37 -3.96 -12.95 -4.43
C ALA A 37 -2.91 -13.36 -3.38
N CYS A 38 -2.07 -12.44 -2.90
CA CYS A 38 -0.93 -12.79 -2.03
C CYS A 38 -0.84 -12.02 -0.71
N GLY A 39 -1.73 -11.05 -0.46
CA GLY A 39 -1.73 -10.21 0.74
C GLY A 39 -0.57 -9.22 0.84
N ALA A 40 0.28 -9.10 -0.19
CA ALA A 40 1.37 -8.14 -0.17
C ALA A 40 0.86 -6.69 -0.36
N PRO A 41 1.43 -5.70 0.34
CA PRO A 41 1.14 -4.30 0.07
C PRO A 41 1.70 -3.89 -1.31
N VAL A 42 0.87 -3.22 -2.11
CA VAL A 42 1.21 -2.73 -3.44
C VAL A 42 0.86 -1.25 -3.53
N ALA A 43 1.67 -0.46 -4.23
CA ALA A 43 1.32 0.93 -4.51
C ALA A 43 -0.01 0.97 -5.29
N ALA A 44 -0.91 1.87 -4.89
CA ALA A 44 -2.26 1.93 -5.45
C ALA A 44 -2.25 2.14 -6.97
N GLU A 45 -1.35 2.97 -7.49
CA GLU A 45 -1.11 3.20 -8.93
C GLU A 45 -0.69 1.92 -9.67
N ARG A 46 0.26 1.16 -9.11
CA ARG A 46 0.75 -0.11 -9.68
C ARG A 46 -0.26 -1.26 -9.57
N SER A 47 -1.25 -1.12 -8.69
CA SER A 47 -2.37 -2.07 -8.61
C SER A 47 -3.34 -1.94 -9.79
N GLU A 48 -3.35 -0.80 -10.49
CA GLU A 48 -4.33 -0.50 -11.54
C GLU A 48 -3.69 -0.45 -12.94
N GLU A 49 -2.43 -0.01 -13.04
CA GLU A 49 -1.73 0.21 -14.32
C GLU A 49 -0.95 -1.01 -14.85
N GLY A 50 -0.74 -2.03 -14.02
CA GLY A 50 0.03 -3.22 -14.40
C GLY A 50 -0.83 -4.21 -15.18
N GLY A 51 -0.85 -4.12 -16.51
CA GLY A 51 -1.50 -5.05 -17.45
C GLY A 51 -1.02 -6.52 -17.42
N GLY A 52 -0.64 -7.02 -16.25
CA GLY A 52 -0.43 -8.43 -15.90
C GLY A 52 -1.29 -8.79 -14.70
N PHE A 53 -2.59 -8.51 -14.76
CA PHE A 53 -3.56 -9.23 -13.93
C PHE A 53 -3.63 -10.65 -14.48
N VAL A 54 -2.95 -11.60 -13.83
CA VAL A 54 -3.66 -12.86 -13.56
C VAL A 54 -4.92 -12.46 -12.79
N GLU A 55 -6.09 -12.98 -13.11
CA GLU A 55 -7.34 -12.57 -12.45
C GLU A 55 -7.17 -12.54 -10.91
N GLY A 56 -7.07 -11.34 -10.32
CA GLY A 56 -6.91 -11.12 -8.88
C GLY A 56 -5.50 -10.82 -8.32
N GLY A 57 -4.42 -10.78 -9.13
CA GLY A 57 -3.03 -10.70 -8.65
C GLY A 57 -2.23 -9.44 -9.06
N CYS A 58 -1.20 -9.10 -8.28
CA CYS A 58 -0.27 -8.00 -8.57
C CYS A 58 0.90 -8.41 -9.51
N PRO A 59 1.74 -7.48 -10.01
CA PRO A 59 2.86 -7.81 -10.89
C PRO A 59 3.84 -8.85 -10.31
N ALA A 60 4.02 -8.86 -8.98
CA ALA A 60 4.84 -9.88 -8.32
C ALA A 60 4.19 -11.27 -8.29
N CYS A 61 2.84 -11.36 -8.35
CA CYS A 61 2.12 -12.62 -8.53
C CYS A 61 2.30 -13.12 -9.97
N ALA A 62 2.11 -12.23 -10.95
CA ALA A 62 2.33 -12.56 -12.36
C ALA A 62 3.76 -13.08 -12.62
N ALA A 63 4.78 -12.43 -12.07
CA ALA A 63 6.17 -12.88 -12.18
C ALA A 63 6.44 -14.23 -11.47
N ALA A 64 5.64 -14.58 -10.47
CA ALA A 64 5.79 -15.82 -9.71
C ALA A 64 4.88 -16.96 -10.19
N GLY A 65 4.07 -16.74 -11.23
CA GLY A 65 3.09 -17.73 -11.70
C GLY A 65 2.02 -18.07 -10.65
N ARG A 66 1.72 -17.12 -9.76
CA ARG A 66 0.62 -17.22 -8.78
C ARG A 66 -0.62 -16.56 -9.32
#